data_AF-X1FJH3-F1
#
_entry.id   AF-X1FJH3-F1
#
_cell.length_a   1.000
_cell.length_b   1.000
_cell.length_c   1.000
_cell.angle_alpha   90.00
_cell.angle_beta   90.00
_cell.angle_gamma   90.00
#
_symmetry.space_group_name_H-M   'P 1'
#
loop_
_entity.id
_entity.type
_entity.pdbx_description
1 polymer ?
#
loop_
_entity_poly.entity_id
_entity_poly.type
_entity_poly.pdbx_seq_one_letter_code
_entity_poly.pdbx_strand_id
1 'polypeptide(L)'
;MTKWEKDIFKHLPDKESREEFIGDFWAKRDPDPATEENEFKEEFFRRIDYANRRFREGIPGWKTDRGRIYIYLGPPDSFEDRPMLNLPGVKGLILWIYYNQVAVTFIDEKGDGRYAMDLNPQYGYFGDLFGALERARLGYTRNEDIFGKKFVDFDVEYDKE
;
A
#
# COMPACT_ATOMS: atom_id res chain seq x y z
N MET A 1 -2.18 -11.33 2.60
CA MET A 1 -3.04 -12.40 3.17
C MET A 1 -4.50 -11.98 3.14
N THR A 2 -5.33 -12.78 2.48
CA THR A 2 -6.80 -12.72 2.51
C THR A 2 -7.31 -13.09 3.91
N LYS A 3 -8.62 -12.90 4.16
CA LYS A 3 -9.24 -13.30 5.43
C LYS A 3 -9.05 -14.80 5.70
N TRP A 4 -9.30 -15.64 4.70
CA TRP A 4 -9.15 -17.08 4.80
C TRP A 4 -7.69 -17.51 5.05
N GLU A 5 -6.71 -16.91 4.35
CA GLU A 5 -5.29 -17.19 4.58
C GLU A 5 -4.85 -16.84 6.01
N LYS A 6 -5.36 -15.72 6.56
CA LYS A 6 -5.10 -15.35 7.97
C LYS A 6 -5.66 -16.38 8.94
N ASP A 7 -6.87 -16.86 8.68
CA ASP A 7 -7.52 -17.83 9.54
C ASP A 7 -6.80 -19.18 9.49
N ILE A 8 -6.38 -19.65 8.31
CA ILE A 8 -5.55 -20.86 8.18
C ILE A 8 -4.25 -20.69 8.96
N PHE A 9 -3.49 -19.61 8.72
CA PHE A 9 -2.20 -19.38 9.36
C PHE A 9 -2.27 -19.38 10.90
N LYS A 10 -3.36 -18.83 11.47
CA LYS A 10 -3.58 -18.82 12.93
C LYS A 10 -3.78 -20.22 13.53
N HIS A 11 -4.33 -21.15 12.76
CA HIS A 11 -4.62 -22.52 13.22
C HIS A 11 -3.48 -23.50 12.95
N LEU A 12 -2.38 -23.06 12.31
CA LEU A 12 -1.20 -23.91 12.09
C LEU A 12 -0.49 -24.17 13.44
N PRO A 13 -0.30 -25.47 13.80
CA PRO A 13 0.05 -25.87 15.16
C PRO A 13 1.52 -25.65 15.50
N ASP A 14 2.42 -25.78 14.51
CA ASP A 14 3.87 -25.75 14.71
C ASP A 14 4.57 -24.74 13.79
N LYS A 15 5.87 -24.58 14.01
CA LYS A 15 6.71 -23.61 13.30
C LYS A 15 6.95 -24.01 11.84
N GLU A 16 7.17 -25.29 11.57
CA GLU A 16 7.48 -25.82 10.24
C GLU A 16 6.29 -25.62 9.31
N SER A 17 5.09 -25.98 9.75
CA SER A 17 3.83 -25.73 9.03
C SER A 17 3.64 -24.26 8.67
N ARG A 18 4.04 -23.33 9.56
CA ARG A 18 3.96 -21.88 9.31
C ARG A 18 4.99 -21.40 8.31
N GLU A 19 6.21 -21.95 8.34
CA GLU A 19 7.26 -21.64 7.38
C GLU A 19 6.87 -22.13 5.98
N GLU A 20 6.33 -23.34 5.86
CA GLU A 20 5.79 -23.89 4.61
C GLU A 20 4.65 -23.01 4.08
N PHE A 21 3.69 -22.63 4.93
CA PHE A 21 2.60 -21.74 4.55
C PHE A 21 3.12 -20.38 4.03
N ILE A 22 4.16 -19.82 4.66
CA ILE A 22 4.76 -18.56 4.21
C ILE A 22 5.45 -18.74 2.85
N GLY A 23 6.16 -19.86 2.65
CA GLY A 23 6.76 -20.23 1.36
C GLY A 23 5.70 -20.27 0.26
N ASP A 24 4.65 -21.05 0.47
CA ASP A 24 3.49 -21.16 -0.44
C ASP A 24 2.80 -19.82 -0.69
N PHE A 25 2.68 -19.00 0.36
CA PHE A 25 2.04 -17.69 0.27
C PHE A 25 2.75 -16.78 -0.73
N TRP A 26 4.09 -16.79 -0.72
CA TRP A 26 4.91 -16.02 -1.65
C TRP A 26 4.98 -16.67 -3.03
N ALA A 27 5.18 -17.99 -3.11
CA ALA A 27 5.24 -18.73 -4.37
C ALA A 27 3.97 -18.54 -5.22
N LYS A 28 2.78 -18.52 -4.59
CA LYS A 28 1.49 -18.24 -5.27
C LYS A 28 1.37 -16.82 -5.84
N ARG A 29 2.24 -15.91 -5.42
CA ARG A 29 2.23 -14.49 -5.79
C ARG A 29 3.46 -14.12 -6.62
N ASP A 30 4.23 -15.12 -7.04
CA ASP A 30 5.37 -14.94 -7.90
C ASP A 30 4.93 -14.59 -9.32
N PRO A 31 5.21 -13.38 -9.83
CA PRO A 31 4.84 -13.02 -11.19
C PRO A 31 5.66 -13.75 -12.25
N ASP A 32 6.93 -14.08 -11.95
CA ASP A 32 7.82 -14.79 -12.85
C ASP A 32 8.57 -15.93 -12.13
N PRO A 33 7.95 -17.12 -12.02
CA PRO A 33 8.60 -18.27 -11.38
C PRO A 33 9.87 -18.78 -12.11
N ALA A 34 10.24 -18.20 -13.26
CA ALA A 34 11.48 -18.54 -13.95
C ALA A 34 12.71 -17.84 -13.37
N THR A 35 12.53 -16.78 -12.57
CA THR A 35 13.61 -16.13 -11.83
C THR A 35 13.87 -16.84 -10.50
N GLU A 36 15.06 -16.64 -9.93
CA GLU A 36 15.40 -17.22 -8.63
C GLU A 36 14.72 -16.47 -7.47
N GLU A 37 14.39 -15.19 -7.68
CA GLU A 37 13.87 -14.29 -6.66
C GLU A 37 12.42 -13.90 -6.97
N ASN A 38 11.58 -13.87 -5.94
CA ASN A 38 10.19 -13.47 -6.09
C ASN A 38 10.07 -11.93 -6.11
N GLU A 39 9.87 -11.33 -7.28
CA GLU A 39 9.90 -9.86 -7.45
C GLU A 39 8.78 -9.17 -6.66
N PHE A 40 7.63 -9.83 -6.54
CA PHE A 40 6.51 -9.31 -5.75
C PHE A 40 6.88 -9.20 -4.27
N LYS A 41 7.53 -10.21 -3.71
CA LYS A 41 8.01 -10.24 -2.33
C LYS A 41 9.06 -9.16 -2.09
N GLU A 42 10.04 -9.02 -2.97
CA GLU A 42 11.07 -8.00 -2.85
C GLU A 42 10.47 -6.59 -2.80
N GLU A 43 9.62 -6.26 -3.77
CA GLU A 43 8.99 -4.94 -3.84
C GLU A 43 8.03 -4.70 -2.68
N PHE A 44 7.32 -5.72 -2.19
CA PHE A 44 6.50 -5.61 -0.99
C PHE A 44 7.33 -5.17 0.22
N PHE A 45 8.52 -5.77 0.42
CA PHE A 45 9.44 -5.35 1.48
C PHE A 45 10.04 -3.96 1.23
N ARG A 46 10.41 -3.62 -0.01
CA ARG A 46 10.86 -2.26 -0.36
C ARG A 46 9.80 -1.20 0.01
N ARG A 47 8.53 -1.48 -0.25
CA ARG A 47 7.42 -0.58 0.09
C ARG A 47 7.16 -0.49 1.59
N ILE A 48 7.36 -1.57 2.35
CA ILE A 48 7.32 -1.51 3.82
C ILE A 48 8.36 -0.53 4.33
N ASP A 49 9.60 -0.61 3.83
CA ASP A 49 10.68 0.26 4.25
C ASP A 49 10.41 1.71 3.87
N TYR A 50 9.96 1.96 2.64
CA TYR A 50 9.52 3.28 2.21
C TYR A 50 8.42 3.83 3.12
N ALA A 51 7.39 3.02 3.38
CA ALA A 51 6.27 3.42 4.23
C ALA A 51 6.74 3.78 5.64
N ASN A 52 7.65 3.00 6.22
CA ASN A 52 8.23 3.29 7.53
C ASN A 52 9.04 4.58 7.58
N ARG A 53 9.73 4.93 6.49
CA ARG A 53 10.48 6.19 6.40
C ARG A 53 9.57 7.40 6.20
N ARG A 54 8.51 7.27 5.39
CA ARG A 54 7.70 8.42 4.94
C ARG A 54 6.38 8.63 5.68
N PHE A 55 5.77 7.58 6.23
CA PHE A 55 4.44 7.66 6.84
C PHE A 55 4.48 7.34 8.33
N ARG A 56 5.54 7.75 9.03
CA ARG A 56 5.68 7.56 10.48
C ARG A 56 4.88 8.63 11.22
N GLU A 57 3.70 8.27 11.69
CA GLU A 57 2.72 9.19 12.29
C GLU A 57 2.52 8.92 13.80
N GLY A 58 3.63 8.70 14.51
CA GLY A 58 3.62 8.21 15.91
C GLY A 58 3.45 6.69 16.04
N ILE A 59 3.17 5.99 14.95
CA ILE A 59 3.25 4.53 14.81
C ILE A 59 4.16 4.17 13.61
N PRO A 60 4.66 2.93 13.52
CA PRO A 60 5.38 2.46 12.33
C PRO A 60 4.57 2.72 11.06
N GLY A 61 5.21 3.23 10.00
CA GLY A 61 4.50 3.67 8.81
C GLY A 61 3.77 2.57 8.07
N TRP A 62 4.26 1.33 8.08
CA TRP A 62 3.50 0.19 7.53
C TRP A 62 2.14 -0.05 8.23
N LYS A 63 1.94 0.50 9.44
CA LYS A 63 0.68 0.41 10.20
C LYS A 63 -0.27 1.58 9.96
N THR A 64 0.17 2.69 9.36
CA THR A 64 -0.72 3.83 9.05
C THR A 64 -1.56 3.53 7.82
N ASP A 65 -2.64 4.28 7.62
CA ASP A 65 -3.50 4.09 6.45
C ASP A 65 -2.76 4.46 5.16
N ARG A 66 -2.02 5.57 5.15
CA ARG A 66 -1.16 5.95 4.02
C ARG A 66 -0.15 4.87 3.69
N GLY A 67 0.54 4.32 4.70
CA GLY A 67 1.52 3.26 4.47
C GLY A 67 0.90 1.97 3.99
N ARG A 68 -0.28 1.57 4.50
CA ARG A 68 -1.01 0.40 3.99
C ARG A 68 -1.41 0.57 2.53
N ILE A 69 -1.98 1.71 2.17
CA ILE A 69 -2.37 1.99 0.78
C ILE A 69 -1.13 1.98 -0.12
N TYR A 70 -0.04 2.62 0.28
CA TYR A 70 1.20 2.65 -0.49
C TYR A 70 1.82 1.25 -0.68
N ILE A 71 1.79 0.40 0.35
CA ILE A 71 2.32 -0.98 0.24
C ILE A 71 1.54 -1.76 -0.83
N TYR A 72 0.21 -1.66 -0.84
CA TYR A 72 -0.60 -2.43 -1.78
C TYR A 72 -0.66 -1.81 -3.18
N LEU A 73 -0.92 -0.51 -3.28
CA LEU A 73 -1.16 0.17 -4.56
C LEU A 73 0.11 0.83 -5.13
N GLY A 74 1.18 0.93 -4.33
CA GLY A 74 2.40 1.62 -4.74
C GLY A 74 2.24 3.15 -4.70
N PRO A 75 3.17 3.87 -5.35
CA PRO A 75 3.09 5.32 -5.44
C PRO A 75 1.85 5.75 -6.23
N PRO A 76 1.14 6.79 -5.77
CA PRO A 76 0.06 7.37 -6.56
C PRO A 76 0.63 8.08 -7.79
N ASP A 77 -0.18 8.15 -8.85
CA ASP A 77 0.21 8.81 -10.10
C ASP A 77 0.18 10.33 -9.97
N SER A 78 -0.69 10.82 -9.09
CA SER A 78 -0.73 12.21 -8.65
C SER A 78 -1.17 12.26 -7.20
N PHE A 79 -0.69 13.24 -6.45
CA PHE A 79 -1.25 13.57 -5.16
C PHE A 79 -1.52 15.06 -5.07
N GLU A 80 -2.57 15.41 -4.34
CA GLU A 80 -2.92 16.79 -4.04
C GLU A 80 -2.99 16.98 -2.53
N ASP A 81 -2.26 17.97 -2.04
CA ASP A 81 -2.39 18.45 -0.66
C ASP A 81 -3.36 19.65 -0.65
N ARG A 82 -4.48 19.50 0.05
CA ARG A 82 -5.55 20.49 0.14
C ARG A 82 -5.74 20.93 1.60
N PRO A 83 -4.75 21.59 2.23
CA PRO A 83 -4.83 21.98 3.63
C PRO A 83 -5.83 23.12 3.88
N MET A 84 -6.25 23.84 2.82
CA MET A 84 -7.14 25.00 2.91
C MET A 84 -8.61 24.70 2.58
N LEU A 85 -9.00 23.43 2.39
CA LEU A 85 -10.42 23.10 2.26
C LEU A 85 -11.09 23.38 3.63
N ASN A 86 -11.90 24.44 3.72
CA ASN A 86 -12.63 24.84 4.93
C ASN A 86 -13.78 23.85 5.22
N LEU A 87 -13.45 22.58 5.45
CA LEU A 87 -14.37 21.56 5.91
C LEU A 87 -14.39 21.56 7.44
N PRO A 88 -15.57 21.64 8.10
CA PRO A 88 -15.65 21.53 9.55
C PRO A 88 -15.01 20.22 10.04
N GLY A 89 -14.07 20.33 10.99
CA GLY A 89 -13.40 19.18 11.59
C GLY A 89 -12.23 18.59 10.79
N VAL A 90 -11.89 19.14 9.63
CA VAL A 90 -10.73 18.74 8.83
C VAL A 90 -9.63 19.79 8.96
N LYS A 91 -8.41 19.37 9.29
CA LYS A 91 -7.23 20.25 9.43
C LYS A 91 -6.19 20.01 8.34
N GLY A 92 -6.19 18.83 7.73
CA GLY A 92 -5.41 18.51 6.54
C GLY A 92 -6.17 17.50 5.68
N LEU A 93 -6.02 17.63 4.36
CA LEU A 93 -6.62 16.70 3.40
C LEU A 93 -5.59 16.40 2.32
N ILE A 94 -5.29 15.12 2.12
CA ILE A 94 -4.42 14.65 1.05
C ILE A 94 -5.23 13.72 0.15
N LEU A 95 -5.21 13.96 -1.16
CA LEU A 95 -5.83 13.10 -2.16
C LEU A 95 -4.74 12.37 -2.93
N TRP A 96 -4.80 11.04 -2.96
CA TRP A 96 -3.96 10.20 -3.81
C TRP A 96 -4.79 9.69 -5.00
N ILE A 97 -4.29 9.86 -6.21
CA ILE A 97 -4.98 9.53 -7.46
C ILE A 97 -4.21 8.45 -8.19
N TYR A 98 -4.92 7.40 -8.59
CA TYR A 98 -4.40 6.28 -9.36
C TYR A 98 -5.13 6.19 -10.74
N TYR A 99 -4.45 6.62 -11.82
CA TYR A 99 -4.85 6.77 -13.24
C TYR A 99 -6.36 6.60 -13.53
N ASN A 100 -7.17 7.61 -13.16
CA ASN A 100 -8.60 7.76 -13.45
C ASN A 100 -9.55 6.65 -12.98
N GLN A 101 -9.08 5.65 -12.23
CA GLN A 101 -9.90 4.53 -11.78
C GLN A 101 -10.10 4.50 -10.28
N VAL A 102 -9.11 4.96 -9.49
CA VAL A 102 -9.18 4.95 -8.04
C VAL A 102 -8.61 6.24 -7.48
N ALA A 103 -9.26 6.80 -6.48
CA ALA A 103 -8.67 7.86 -5.66
C ALA A 103 -8.92 7.57 -4.19
N VAL A 104 -8.00 7.99 -3.32
CA VAL A 104 -8.08 7.81 -1.87
C VAL A 104 -7.83 9.13 -1.19
N THR A 105 -8.77 9.57 -0.37
CA THR A 105 -8.65 10.75 0.46
C THR A 105 -8.16 10.35 1.84
N PHE A 106 -7.19 11.09 2.36
CA PHE A 106 -6.71 10.99 3.72
C PHE A 106 -6.96 12.29 4.46
N ILE A 107 -7.50 12.20 5.67
CA ILE A 107 -7.87 13.34 6.50
C ILE A 107 -7.03 13.33 7.77
N ASP A 108 -6.47 14.50 8.09
CA ASP A 108 -5.97 14.83 9.41
C ASP A 108 -7.02 15.72 10.10
N GLU A 109 -7.78 15.14 11.03
CA GLU A 109 -8.82 15.86 11.78
C GLU A 109 -8.24 16.77 12.87
N LYS A 110 -7.03 16.45 13.36
CA LYS A 110 -6.44 17.09 14.56
C LYS A 110 -5.38 18.12 14.22
N GLY A 111 -4.83 18.08 13.01
CA GLY A 111 -3.68 18.87 12.61
C GLY A 111 -2.38 18.34 13.22
N ASP A 112 -2.33 17.07 13.63
CA ASP A 112 -1.15 16.45 14.27
C ASP A 112 -0.31 15.61 13.28
N GLY A 113 -0.66 15.65 11.99
CA GLY A 113 -0.01 14.91 10.92
C GLY A 113 -0.40 13.44 10.84
N ARG A 114 -1.39 13.00 11.64
CA ARG A 114 -1.94 11.64 11.54
C ARG A 114 -3.08 11.61 10.54
N TYR A 115 -2.82 10.96 9.42
CA TYR A 115 -3.73 10.89 8.30
C TYR A 115 -4.49 9.56 8.33
N ALA A 116 -5.79 9.63 8.57
CA ALA A 116 -6.69 8.49 8.44
C ALA A 116 -7.29 8.47 7.04
N MET A 117 -7.49 7.28 6.46
CA MET A 117 -8.25 7.17 5.22
C MET A 117 -9.70 7.57 5.48
N ASP A 118 -10.25 8.44 4.63
CA ASP A 118 -11.67 8.76 4.67
C ASP A 118 -12.46 7.61 4.04
N LEU A 119 -13.32 6.98 4.86
CA LEU A 119 -14.16 5.85 4.45
C LEU A 119 -15.55 6.31 3.98
N ASN A 120 -15.80 7.62 3.90
CA ASN A 120 -17.05 8.14 3.38
C ASN A 120 -17.22 7.69 1.91
N PRO A 121 -18.27 6.92 1.59
CA PRO A 121 -18.46 6.40 0.24
C PRO A 121 -18.77 7.48 -0.81
N GLN A 122 -19.07 8.71 -0.39
CA GLN A 122 -19.37 9.83 -1.28
C GLN A 122 -18.13 10.64 -1.67
N TYR A 123 -17.12 10.74 -0.80
CA TYR A 123 -15.96 11.64 -1.00
C TYR A 123 -14.61 11.07 -0.53
N GLY A 124 -14.62 9.99 0.23
CA GLY A 124 -13.42 9.45 0.86
C GLY A 124 -12.58 8.58 -0.08
N TYR A 125 -13.21 7.94 -1.05
CA TYR A 125 -12.52 7.25 -2.15
C TYR A 125 -13.39 7.25 -3.39
N PHE A 126 -12.75 7.16 -4.56
CA PHE A 126 -13.41 7.07 -5.86
C PHE A 126 -13.09 5.73 -6.53
N GLY A 127 -14.04 5.18 -7.28
CA GLY A 127 -13.92 3.94 -8.03
C GLY A 127 -13.81 2.66 -7.18
N ASP A 128 -13.31 1.57 -7.77
CA ASP A 128 -13.22 0.24 -7.15
C ASP A 128 -11.95 0.07 -6.31
N LEU A 129 -11.80 0.89 -5.28
CA LEU A 129 -10.64 0.82 -4.37
C LEU A 129 -10.50 -0.56 -3.72
N PHE A 130 -11.60 -1.13 -3.23
CA PHE A 130 -11.55 -2.40 -2.51
C PHE A 130 -11.21 -3.56 -3.43
N GLY A 131 -11.74 -3.59 -4.66
CA GLY A 131 -11.31 -4.57 -5.64
C GLY A 131 -9.85 -4.37 -6.06
N ALA A 132 -9.37 -3.12 -6.16
CA ALA A 132 -7.94 -2.86 -6.42
C ALA A 132 -7.04 -3.41 -5.29
N LEU A 133 -7.42 -3.17 -4.03
CA LEU A 133 -6.70 -3.71 -2.87
C LEU A 133 -6.75 -5.25 -2.82
N GLU A 134 -7.87 -5.86 -3.19
CA GLU A 134 -7.99 -7.31 -3.20
C GLU A 134 -7.15 -7.95 -4.31
N ARG A 135 -7.13 -7.36 -5.51
CA ARG A 135 -6.23 -7.77 -6.60
C ARG A 135 -4.77 -7.67 -6.18
N ALA A 136 -4.36 -6.53 -5.61
CA ALA A 136 -2.99 -6.33 -5.13
C ALA A 136 -2.60 -7.35 -4.04
N ARG A 137 -3.51 -7.70 -3.12
CA ARG A 137 -3.27 -8.74 -2.10
C ARG A 137 -3.06 -10.13 -2.68
N LEU A 138 -3.59 -10.40 -3.86
CA LEU A 138 -3.45 -11.67 -4.56
C LEU A 138 -2.23 -11.70 -5.48
N GLY A 139 -1.40 -10.65 -5.50
CA GLY A 139 -0.24 -10.55 -6.40
C GLY A 139 -0.62 -10.07 -7.81
N TYR A 140 -1.90 -9.85 -8.10
CA TYR A 140 -2.33 -9.22 -9.34
C TYR A 140 -2.08 -7.72 -9.26
N THR A 141 -0.90 -7.32 -9.73
CA THR A 141 -0.55 -5.93 -9.98
C THR A 141 -0.99 -5.55 -11.41
N ARG A 142 -1.18 -4.26 -11.68
CA ARG A 142 -1.57 -3.78 -13.02
C ARG A 142 -0.49 -4.19 -14.04
N ASN A 143 -0.87 -4.53 -15.27
CA ASN A 143 0.07 -4.78 -16.39
C ASN A 143 1.00 -3.58 -16.70
N GLU A 144 0.64 -2.38 -16.22
CA GLU A 144 1.42 -1.14 -16.28
C GLU A 144 1.79 -0.62 -14.88
N ASP A 145 1.47 -1.34 -13.80
CA ASP A 145 2.18 -1.10 -12.56
C ASP A 145 3.63 -1.43 -12.88
N ILE A 146 4.48 -0.53 -12.43
CA ILE A 146 5.94 -0.47 -12.50
C ILE A 146 6.67 -1.82 -12.29
N PHE A 147 5.99 -2.88 -11.82
CA PHE A 147 6.47 -4.26 -11.82
C PHE A 147 6.76 -4.85 -13.21
N GLY A 148 6.15 -4.31 -14.28
CA GLY A 148 6.40 -4.75 -15.67
C GLY A 148 7.48 -3.95 -16.42
N LYS A 149 7.91 -2.78 -15.90
CA LYS A 149 9.03 -2.03 -16.48
C LYS A 149 10.23 -2.18 -15.56
N LYS A 150 11.21 -2.98 -16.01
CA LYS A 150 12.60 -3.07 -15.51
C LYS A 150 12.89 -2.02 -14.43
N PHE A 151 12.98 -2.49 -13.18
CA PHE A 151 13.64 -1.83 -12.05
C PHE A 151 13.68 -0.30 -12.16
N VAL A 152 12.64 0.37 -11.66
CA VAL A 152 12.81 1.77 -11.25
C VAL A 152 13.65 1.74 -9.99
N ASP A 153 14.94 2.02 -10.17
CA ASP A 153 15.86 2.36 -9.09
C ASP A 153 15.37 3.67 -8.45
N PHE A 154 15.05 3.61 -7.16
CA PHE A 154 14.52 4.73 -6.39
C PHE A 154 15.58 5.39 -5.50
N ASP A 155 16.88 5.15 -5.77
CA ASP A 155 17.94 6.03 -5.29
C ASP A 155 17.86 7.39 -6.01
N VAL A 156 16.81 8.15 -5.68
CA VAL A 156 16.78 9.59 -5.92
C VAL A 156 17.52 10.22 -4.74
N GLU A 157 18.83 10.42 -4.92
CA GLU A 157 19.55 11.47 -4.22
C GLU A 157 18.73 12.76 -4.37
N TYR A 158 18.13 13.18 -3.26
CA TYR A 158 17.41 14.44 -3.21
C TYR A 158 18.45 15.55 -3.16
N ASP A 159 18.79 16.11 -4.32
CA ASP A 159 19.56 17.35 -4.41
C ASP A 159 18.82 18.43 -3.62
N LYS A 160 19.43 18.84 -2.51
CA LYS A 160 19.08 20.06 -1.80
C LYS A 160 19.83 21.20 -2.47
N GLU A 161 19.13 21.95 -3.31
CA GLU A 161 19.43 23.38 -3.48
C GLU A 161 18.73 24.20 -2.40
#